data_AF-A0A970PUA0-F1
#
_entry.id   AF-A0A970PUA0-F1
#
_cell.length_a   1.000
_cell.length_b   1.000
_cell.length_c   1.000
_cell.angle_alpha   90.00
_cell.angle_beta   90.00
_cell.angle_gamma   90.00
#
_symmetry.space_group_name_H-M   'P 1'
#
loop_
_entity.id
_entity.type
_entity.pdbx_description
1 polymer ?
#
loop_
_entity_poly.entity_id
_entity_poly.type
_entity_poly.pdbx_seq_one_letter_code
_entity_poly.pdbx_strand_id
1 'polypeptide(L)'
;AVLLDQPALAQQADRVREAVYSNFVVEITGKKVFAWSIDLEGHWDIYDEPPGSLQLLPFYGFCALKDEIWKATVALIRGDEYEFSFSSHAIAEIGCKHAPHPWVLSICNSLLSGHQKEAVKHLKHAKLDNGVACESVHEDTGECTTGFAFATCAGFLSYALLEGMR
;
A
#
# COMPACT_ATOMS: atom_id res chain seq x y z
N ALA A 1 -6.34 -1.05 21.92
CA ALA A 1 -5.00 -1.36 22.43
C ALA A 1 -4.78 -0.58 23.73
N VAL A 2 -4.40 -1.24 24.83
CA VAL A 2 -3.88 -0.53 26.01
C VAL A 2 -2.47 -0.11 25.63
N LEU A 3 -2.32 1.10 25.09
CA LEU A 3 -1.01 1.68 24.78
C LEU A 3 -0.28 1.95 26.11
N LEU A 4 0.49 0.97 26.57
CA LEU A 4 1.59 1.12 27.53
C LEU A 4 1.28 1.93 28.79
N ASP A 5 0.10 1.78 29.40
CA ASP A 5 -0.33 2.57 30.57
C ASP A 5 -0.28 4.11 30.36
N GLN A 6 -0.37 4.58 29.11
CA GLN A 6 -0.38 6.01 28.75
C GLN A 6 -1.73 6.44 28.16
N PRO A 7 -2.74 6.74 29.00
CA PRO A 7 -4.09 7.09 28.52
C PRO A 7 -4.11 8.35 27.65
N ALA A 8 -3.18 9.28 27.86
CA ALA A 8 -3.04 10.49 27.03
C ALA A 8 -2.67 10.15 25.58
N LEU A 9 -1.80 9.16 25.36
CA LEU A 9 -1.43 8.72 24.01
C LEU A 9 -2.59 8.01 23.30
N ALA A 10 -3.35 7.19 24.03
CA ALA A 10 -4.55 6.55 23.47
C ALA A 10 -5.57 7.61 23.02
N GLN A 11 -5.83 8.61 23.86
CA GLN A 11 -6.73 9.72 23.51
C GLN A 11 -6.20 10.53 22.33
N GLN A 12 -4.88 10.76 22.25
CA GLN A 12 -4.28 11.44 21.10
C GLN A 12 -4.43 10.61 19.82
N ALA A 13 -4.22 9.29 19.87
CA ALA A 13 -4.42 8.41 18.72
C ALA A 13 -5.88 8.41 18.24
N ASP A 14 -6.85 8.38 19.15
CA ASP A 14 -8.27 8.49 18.78
C ASP A 14 -8.59 9.83 18.11
N ARG A 15 -8.08 10.95 18.65
CA ARG A 15 -8.25 12.28 18.02
C ARG A 15 -7.60 12.37 16.64
N VAL A 16 -6.42 11.78 16.46
CA VAL A 16 -5.76 11.73 15.14
C VAL A 16 -6.58 10.90 14.17
N ARG A 17 -7.09 9.74 14.58
CA ARG A 17 -7.96 8.91 13.74
C ARG A 17 -9.23 9.67 13.34
N GLU A 18 -9.90 10.31 14.29
CA GLU A 18 -11.08 11.15 14.02
C GLU A 18 -10.76 12.27 13.03
N ALA A 19 -9.64 12.98 13.22
CA ALA A 19 -9.20 14.02 12.30
C ALA A 19 -8.95 13.49 10.88
N VAL A 20 -8.38 12.30 10.73
CA VAL A 20 -8.21 11.68 9.41
C VAL A 20 -9.56 11.38 8.78
N TYR A 21 -10.50 10.76 9.49
CA TYR A 21 -11.85 10.51 8.94
C TYR A 21 -12.61 11.80 8.58
N SER A 22 -12.42 12.88 9.34
CA SER A 22 -13.09 14.15 9.08
C SER A 22 -12.49 14.95 7.94
N ASN A 23 -11.18 14.87 7.71
CA ASN A 23 -10.48 15.77 6.79
C ASN A 23 -9.92 15.07 5.54
N PHE A 24 -9.55 13.79 5.63
CA PHE A 24 -8.94 13.05 4.52
C PHE A 24 -9.96 12.23 3.72
N VAL A 25 -11.24 12.19 4.12
CA VAL A 25 -12.27 11.47 3.35
C VAL A 25 -12.88 12.39 2.30
N VAL A 26 -12.69 12.05 1.03
CA VAL A 26 -13.21 12.77 -0.14
C VAL A 26 -14.12 11.88 -0.95
N GLU A 27 -14.98 12.48 -1.79
CA GLU A 27 -15.90 11.74 -2.66
C GLU A 27 -15.40 11.73 -4.11
N ILE A 28 -15.14 10.55 -4.65
CA ILE A 28 -14.70 10.31 -6.03
C ILE A 28 -15.73 9.39 -6.68
N THR A 29 -16.35 9.84 -7.77
CA THR A 29 -17.37 9.05 -8.52
C THR A 29 -18.52 8.51 -7.63
N GLY A 30 -18.92 9.26 -6.61
CA GLY A 30 -19.97 8.87 -5.66
C GLY A 30 -19.54 7.86 -4.59
N LYS A 31 -18.23 7.57 -4.47
CA LYS A 31 -17.66 6.74 -3.39
C LYS A 31 -16.74 7.57 -2.51
N LYS A 32 -16.82 7.34 -1.20
CA LYS A 32 -15.89 7.91 -0.24
C LYS A 32 -14.58 7.16 -0.26
N VAL A 33 -13.47 7.87 -0.34
CA VAL A 33 -12.10 7.34 -0.32
C VAL A 33 -11.22 8.18 0.58
N PHE A 34 -10.11 7.62 1.05
CA PHE A 34 -9.06 8.40 1.69
C PHE A 34 -8.21 9.10 0.62
N ALA A 35 -8.12 10.42 0.71
CA ALA A 35 -7.06 11.19 0.07
C ALA A 35 -5.71 10.82 0.70
N TRP A 36 -4.65 10.85 -0.09
CA TRP A 36 -3.29 10.58 0.38
C TRP A 36 -2.71 11.77 1.15
N SER A 37 -3.01 12.98 0.68
CA SER A 37 -2.61 14.26 1.28
C SER A 37 -3.76 15.26 1.21
N ILE A 38 -3.74 16.23 2.12
CA ILE A 38 -4.60 17.41 2.10
C ILE A 38 -3.77 18.63 2.54
N ASP A 39 -4.18 19.83 2.14
CA ASP A 39 -3.54 21.08 2.57
C ASP A 39 -4.32 21.87 3.63
N LEU A 40 -5.51 21.38 4.02
CA LEU A 40 -6.48 22.06 4.90
C LEU A 40 -7.09 23.35 4.30
N GLU A 41 -6.77 23.70 3.06
CA GLU A 41 -7.37 24.79 2.29
C GLU A 41 -8.42 24.28 1.29
N GLY A 42 -8.67 22.97 1.28
CA GLY A 42 -9.68 22.30 0.47
C GLY A 42 -9.11 21.52 -0.71
N HIS A 43 -7.78 21.52 -0.90
CA HIS A 43 -7.12 20.70 -1.90
C HIS A 43 -6.63 19.38 -1.30
N TRP A 44 -6.55 18.38 -2.18
CA TRP A 44 -6.20 17.01 -1.83
C TRP A 44 -5.61 16.29 -3.04
N ASP A 45 -4.85 15.22 -2.79
CA ASP A 45 -4.34 14.32 -3.82
C ASP A 45 -4.90 12.90 -3.67
N ILE A 46 -5.28 12.29 -4.80
CA ILE A 46 -5.42 10.84 -4.90
C ILE A 46 -4.10 10.28 -5.39
N TYR A 47 -3.42 9.57 -4.51
CA TYR A 47 -2.12 8.98 -4.76
C TYR A 47 -1.90 7.80 -3.82
N ASP A 48 -0.82 7.05 -4.03
CA ASP A 48 -0.32 6.08 -3.09
C ASP A 48 1.19 5.95 -3.27
N GLU A 49 1.88 5.62 -2.20
CA GLU A 49 3.32 5.41 -2.19
C GLU A 49 3.58 4.02 -1.60
N PRO A 50 4.22 3.09 -2.33
CA PRO A 50 4.39 1.72 -1.85
C PRO A 50 5.01 1.63 -0.44
N PRO A 51 6.05 2.42 -0.11
CA PRO A 51 6.40 2.69 1.29
C PRO A 51 5.30 3.48 2.02
N GLY A 52 4.61 2.85 2.97
CA GLY A 52 3.58 3.53 3.79
C GLY A 52 2.21 3.63 3.13
N SER A 53 1.95 2.77 2.14
CA SER A 53 0.72 2.72 1.35
C SER A 53 -0.57 2.77 2.18
N LEU A 54 -1.59 3.45 1.64
CA LEU A 54 -2.96 3.45 2.14
C LEU A 54 -3.57 2.02 2.18
N GLN A 55 -3.03 1.10 1.38
CA GLN A 55 -3.42 -0.31 1.40
C GLN A 55 -3.11 -0.99 2.74
N LEU A 56 -2.14 -0.48 3.51
CA LEU A 56 -1.73 -1.01 4.81
C LEU A 56 -2.53 -0.46 6.01
N LEU A 57 -3.49 0.46 5.82
CA LEU A 57 -4.23 1.06 6.94
C LEU A 57 -4.84 0.00 7.89
N PRO A 58 -5.52 -1.08 7.42
CA PRO A 58 -6.01 -2.11 8.31
C PRO A 58 -4.92 -2.91 9.00
N PHE A 59 -3.81 -3.16 8.30
CA PHE A 59 -2.67 -3.89 8.84
C PHE A 59 -2.05 -3.17 10.04
N TYR A 60 -1.95 -1.83 9.98
CA TYR A 60 -1.52 -1.01 11.12
C TYR A 60 -2.60 -0.79 12.19
N GLY A 61 -3.79 -1.37 12.02
CA GLY A 61 -4.89 -1.25 12.97
C GLY A 61 -5.60 0.12 12.93
N PHE A 62 -5.43 0.89 11.86
CA PHE A 62 -6.09 2.19 11.70
C PHE A 62 -7.61 2.02 11.47
N CYS A 63 -7.99 1.11 10.57
CA CYS A 63 -9.36 0.77 10.24
C CYS A 63 -9.55 -0.76 10.14
N ALA A 64 -10.78 -1.21 9.94
CA ALA A 64 -11.05 -2.64 9.73
C ALA A 64 -10.86 -3.04 8.26
N LEU A 65 -10.51 -4.31 7.98
CA LEU A 65 -10.50 -4.86 6.62
C LEU A 65 -11.87 -4.79 5.90
N LYS A 66 -12.95 -4.58 6.66
CA LYS A 66 -14.31 -4.39 6.12
C LYS A 66 -14.72 -2.92 6.00
N ASP A 67 -13.82 -1.97 6.27
CA ASP A 67 -14.08 -0.55 6.10
C ASP A 67 -14.30 -0.24 4.61
N GLU A 68 -15.48 0.28 4.27
CA GLU A 68 -15.89 0.51 2.89
C GLU A 68 -15.16 1.70 2.26
N ILE A 69 -14.71 2.69 3.06
CA ILE A 69 -13.88 3.80 2.57
C ILE A 69 -12.50 3.25 2.20
N TRP A 70 -11.91 2.41 3.04
CA TRP A 70 -10.64 1.76 2.74
C TRP A 70 -10.74 0.87 1.49
N LYS A 71 -11.77 0.02 1.38
CA LYS A 71 -11.97 -0.81 0.18
C LYS A 71 -12.11 0.01 -1.09
N ALA A 72 -12.87 1.11 -1.04
CA ALA A 72 -13.02 2.01 -2.17
C ALA A 72 -11.70 2.70 -2.53
N THR A 73 -10.90 3.06 -1.51
CA THR A 73 -9.56 3.63 -1.68
C THR A 73 -8.64 2.64 -2.39
N VAL A 74 -8.53 1.41 -1.89
CA VAL A 74 -7.70 0.35 -2.48
C VAL A 74 -8.16 0.01 -3.90
N ALA A 75 -9.47 -0.05 -4.15
CA ALA A 75 -9.99 -0.27 -5.50
C ALA A 75 -9.62 0.87 -6.46
N LEU A 76 -9.58 2.11 -5.98
CA LEU A 76 -9.21 3.28 -6.78
C LEU A 76 -7.72 3.23 -7.17
N ILE A 77 -6.82 3.06 -6.19
CA ILE A 77 -5.36 3.05 -6.45
C ILE A 77 -4.87 1.78 -7.16
N ARG A 78 -5.67 0.71 -7.19
CA ARG A 78 -5.41 -0.50 -7.97
C ARG A 78 -6.15 -0.53 -9.31
N GLY A 79 -7.00 0.46 -9.58
CA GLY A 79 -7.78 0.56 -10.81
C GLY A 79 -6.88 0.81 -12.03
N ASP A 80 -7.38 0.51 -13.22
CA ASP A 80 -6.69 0.74 -14.50
C ASP A 80 -6.55 2.22 -14.86
N GLU A 81 -7.48 3.06 -14.38
CA GLU A 81 -7.41 4.52 -14.56
C GLU A 81 -6.36 5.21 -13.66
N TYR A 82 -5.81 4.51 -12.65
CA TYR A 82 -4.77 5.08 -11.80
C TYR A 82 -3.40 5.03 -12.49
N GLU A 83 -2.75 6.20 -12.62
CA GLU A 83 -1.51 6.39 -13.39
C GLU A 83 -0.39 5.40 -13.02
N PHE A 84 -0.28 5.02 -11.74
CA PHE A 84 0.77 4.12 -11.25
C PHE A 84 0.29 2.69 -11.02
N SER A 85 -0.88 2.33 -11.55
CA SER A 85 -1.41 0.97 -11.51
C SER A 85 -0.97 0.17 -12.72
N PHE A 86 -0.41 -1.01 -12.48
CA PHE A 86 -0.05 -1.97 -13.52
C PHE A 86 -1.09 -3.08 -13.68
N SER A 87 -2.36 -2.80 -13.37
CA SER A 87 -3.46 -3.78 -13.30
C SER A 87 -3.64 -4.68 -14.53
N SER A 88 -3.18 -4.24 -15.70
CA SER A 88 -3.24 -4.95 -16.99
C SER A 88 -2.01 -5.81 -17.30
N HIS A 89 -0.98 -5.81 -16.45
CA HIS A 89 0.30 -6.49 -16.67
C HIS A 89 0.45 -7.79 -15.87
N ALA A 90 1.54 -8.52 -16.12
CA ALA A 90 1.81 -9.79 -15.43
C ALA A 90 2.02 -9.62 -13.91
N ILE A 91 2.70 -8.54 -13.51
CA ILE A 91 2.83 -8.06 -12.14
C ILE A 91 1.93 -6.84 -11.98
N ALA A 92 0.70 -7.10 -11.52
CA ALA A 92 -0.36 -6.10 -11.37
C ALA A 92 -0.34 -5.43 -9.98
N GLU A 93 0.79 -4.80 -9.65
CA GLU A 93 0.95 -4.02 -8.42
C GLU A 93 1.18 -2.54 -8.70
N ILE A 94 1.30 -1.75 -7.65
CA ILE A 94 1.35 -0.28 -7.72
C ILE A 94 2.82 0.19 -7.79
N GLY A 95 3.10 1.15 -8.68
CA GLY A 95 4.33 1.92 -8.72
C GLY A 95 4.19 3.27 -8.02
N CYS A 96 5.03 4.23 -8.39
CA CYS A 96 4.92 5.60 -7.87
C CYS A 96 5.67 6.59 -8.77
N LYS A 97 5.62 7.88 -8.45
CA LYS A 97 6.40 8.91 -9.18
C LYS A 97 7.91 8.70 -9.11
N HIS A 98 8.41 8.08 -8.04
CA HIS A 98 9.84 7.82 -7.87
C HIS A 98 10.36 6.72 -8.81
N ALA A 99 9.58 5.66 -8.98
CA ALA A 99 9.89 4.58 -9.92
C ALA A 99 8.59 4.11 -10.61
N PRO A 100 8.44 4.34 -11.93
CA PRO A 100 7.24 4.00 -12.69
C PRO A 100 7.24 2.52 -13.09
N HIS A 101 7.44 1.64 -12.13
CA HIS A 101 7.38 0.19 -12.24
C HIS A 101 6.77 -0.39 -10.96
N PRO A 102 6.17 -1.60 -10.97
CA PRO A 102 5.71 -2.25 -9.76
C PRO A 102 6.79 -2.37 -8.69
N TRP A 103 6.49 -1.90 -7.48
CA TRP A 103 7.40 -2.06 -6.36
C TRP A 103 7.27 -3.44 -5.74
N VAL A 104 8.40 -4.01 -5.32
CA VAL A 104 8.38 -5.23 -4.49
C VAL A 104 7.66 -4.97 -3.17
N LEU A 105 7.73 -3.74 -2.63
CA LEU A 105 6.94 -3.32 -1.48
C LEU A 105 5.44 -3.35 -1.74
N SER A 106 4.97 -3.06 -2.95
CA SER A 106 3.54 -3.18 -3.28
C SER A 106 3.06 -4.64 -3.25
N ILE A 107 3.90 -5.58 -3.69
CA ILE A 107 3.65 -7.02 -3.51
C ILE A 107 3.53 -7.34 -2.00
N CYS A 108 4.42 -6.78 -1.18
CA CYS A 108 4.37 -6.95 0.28
C CYS A 108 3.07 -6.38 0.88
N ASN A 109 2.63 -5.21 0.42
CA ASN A 109 1.38 -4.60 0.86
C ASN A 109 0.19 -5.52 0.56
N SER A 110 0.16 -6.14 -0.62
CA SER A 110 -0.85 -7.11 -1.03
C SER A 110 -0.84 -8.40 -0.19
N LEU A 111 0.34 -8.88 0.23
CA LEU A 111 0.46 -10.00 1.19
C LEU A 111 -0.18 -9.66 2.55
N LEU A 112 -0.13 -8.40 2.98
CA LEU A 112 -0.59 -7.97 4.30
C LEU A 112 -2.03 -7.43 4.34
N SER A 113 -2.65 -7.23 3.17
CA SER A 113 -3.92 -6.50 3.06
C SER A 113 -5.06 -7.28 2.39
N GLY A 114 -4.97 -8.62 2.35
CA GLY A 114 -6.05 -9.48 1.82
C GLY A 114 -5.97 -9.81 0.33
N HIS A 115 -4.82 -9.57 -0.32
CA HIS A 115 -4.55 -9.91 -1.73
C HIS A 115 -3.43 -10.96 -1.85
N GLN A 116 -3.37 -11.91 -0.91
CA GLN A 116 -2.22 -12.82 -0.79
C GLN A 116 -2.03 -13.73 -2.00
N LYS A 117 -3.12 -14.20 -2.60
CA LYS A 117 -3.04 -15.13 -3.74
C LYS A 117 -2.42 -14.44 -4.95
N GLU A 118 -2.86 -13.23 -5.24
CA GLU A 118 -2.36 -12.37 -6.30
C GLU A 118 -0.90 -12.00 -6.03
N ALA A 119 -0.59 -11.56 -4.80
CA ALA A 119 0.76 -11.19 -4.40
C ALA A 119 1.76 -12.36 -4.56
N VAL A 120 1.39 -13.58 -4.15
CA VAL A 120 2.24 -14.77 -4.33
C VAL A 120 2.44 -15.09 -5.82
N LYS A 121 1.43 -14.90 -6.66
CA LYS A 121 1.56 -15.05 -8.12
C LYS A 121 2.56 -14.03 -8.67
N HIS A 122 2.43 -12.75 -8.28
CA HIS A 122 3.33 -11.68 -8.70
C HIS A 122 4.76 -11.93 -8.25
N LEU A 123 4.96 -12.35 -6.99
CA LEU A 123 6.29 -12.65 -6.45
C LEU A 123 6.97 -13.82 -7.17
N LYS A 124 6.21 -14.85 -7.57
CA LYS A 124 6.75 -15.96 -8.37
C LYS A 124 7.17 -15.56 -9.77
N HIS A 125 6.59 -14.49 -10.30
CA HIS A 125 6.93 -13.93 -11.60
C HIS A 125 8.12 -12.97 -11.54
N ALA A 126 8.29 -12.29 -10.41
CA ALA A 126 9.40 -11.39 -10.17
C ALA A 126 10.74 -12.15 -10.10
N LYS A 127 11.66 -11.84 -11.03
CA LYS A 127 13.05 -12.33 -11.00
C LYS A 127 13.89 -11.60 -9.96
N LEU A 128 13.46 -10.39 -9.58
CA LEU A 128 14.14 -9.50 -8.63
C LEU A 128 15.58 -9.19 -9.09
N ASP A 129 16.45 -8.77 -8.17
CA ASP A 129 17.90 -8.67 -8.40
C ASP A 129 18.55 -10.05 -8.19
N ASN A 130 18.40 -10.92 -9.18
CA ASN A 130 18.90 -12.30 -9.14
C ASN A 130 18.38 -13.08 -7.90
N GLY A 131 17.10 -12.89 -7.57
CA GLY A 131 16.46 -13.48 -6.40
C GLY A 131 16.63 -12.69 -5.10
N VAL A 132 17.39 -11.58 -5.08
CA VAL A 132 17.47 -10.65 -3.95
C VAL A 132 16.46 -9.53 -4.16
N ALA A 133 15.73 -9.15 -3.09
CA ALA A 133 14.74 -8.08 -3.19
C ALA A 133 15.36 -6.76 -3.68
N CYS A 134 14.70 -6.15 -4.65
CA CYS A 134 15.01 -4.84 -5.22
C CYS A 134 13.88 -3.84 -4.92
N GLU A 135 14.01 -2.60 -5.39
CA GLU A 135 12.95 -1.58 -5.24
C GLU A 135 11.77 -1.89 -6.16
N SER A 136 12.03 -1.91 -7.47
CA SER A 136 11.02 -2.16 -8.48
C SER A 136 11.44 -3.24 -9.48
N VAL A 137 10.45 -3.84 -10.12
CA VAL A 137 10.63 -4.83 -11.18
C VAL A 137 9.81 -4.44 -12.40
N HIS A 138 10.31 -4.75 -13.58
CA HIS A 138 9.54 -4.60 -14.81
C HIS A 138 8.26 -5.45 -14.74
N GLU A 139 7.14 -4.81 -15.05
CA GLU A 139 5.78 -5.33 -14.88
C GLU A 139 5.49 -6.63 -15.64
N ASP A 140 6.08 -6.80 -16.83
CA ASP A 140 5.92 -8.03 -17.62
C ASP A 140 7.08 -9.03 -17.53
N THR A 141 8.33 -8.59 -17.40
CA THR A 141 9.49 -9.52 -17.40
C THR A 141 9.90 -9.95 -16.00
N GLY A 142 9.51 -9.20 -14.97
CA GLY A 142 9.90 -9.40 -13.58
C GLY A 142 11.36 -9.04 -13.28
N GLU A 143 12.10 -8.47 -14.23
CA GLU A 143 13.51 -8.09 -14.05
C GLU A 143 13.64 -6.86 -13.17
N CYS A 144 14.66 -6.82 -12.31
CA CYS A 144 14.97 -5.64 -11.49
C CYS A 144 15.18 -4.40 -12.37
N THR A 145 14.46 -3.33 -12.07
CA THR A 145 14.54 -2.04 -12.78
C THR A 145 15.28 -0.99 -11.94
N THR A 146 15.05 -0.97 -10.62
CA THR A 146 15.68 -0.01 -9.70
C THR A 146 15.99 -0.64 -8.34
N GLY A 147 16.87 0.02 -7.57
CA GLY A 147 17.17 -0.35 -6.19
C GLY A 147 17.73 -1.76 -6.03
N PHE A 148 18.81 -2.08 -6.75
CA PHE A 148 19.54 -3.34 -6.60
C PHE A 148 19.97 -3.56 -5.14
N ALA A 149 19.97 -4.81 -4.68
CA ALA A 149 20.32 -5.22 -3.32
C ALA A 149 19.65 -4.40 -2.19
N PHE A 150 18.33 -4.20 -2.24
CA PHE A 150 17.61 -3.35 -1.30
C PHE A 150 17.29 -4.06 0.04
N ALA A 151 18.20 -3.93 1.01
CA ALA A 151 18.12 -4.62 2.30
C ALA A 151 16.82 -4.37 3.09
N THR A 152 16.32 -3.13 3.14
CA THR A 152 15.06 -2.81 3.82
C THR A 152 13.87 -3.54 3.18
N CYS A 153 13.82 -3.54 1.84
CA CYS A 153 12.81 -4.29 1.10
C CYS A 153 12.92 -5.80 1.35
N ALA A 154 14.13 -6.35 1.37
CA ALA A 154 14.35 -7.78 1.66
C ALA A 154 13.83 -8.18 3.06
N GLY A 155 14.09 -7.34 4.07
CA GLY A 155 13.59 -7.55 5.42
C GLY A 155 12.06 -7.48 5.47
N PHE A 156 11.46 -6.47 4.84
CA PHE A 156 10.01 -6.32 4.83
C PHE A 156 9.31 -7.42 4.03
N LEU A 157 9.88 -7.85 2.90
CA LEU A 157 9.37 -8.98 2.12
C LEU A 157 9.38 -10.28 2.93
N SER A 158 10.47 -10.54 3.66
CA SER A 158 10.58 -11.72 4.54
C SER A 158 9.50 -11.69 5.62
N TYR A 159 9.29 -10.52 6.23
CA TYR A 159 8.24 -10.31 7.22
C TYR A 159 6.83 -10.48 6.62
N ALA A 160 6.57 -9.88 5.45
CA ALA A 160 5.27 -9.96 4.79
C ALA A 160 4.90 -11.38 4.35
N LEU A 161 5.89 -12.17 3.90
CA LEU A 161 5.70 -13.60 3.63
C LEU A 161 5.39 -14.38 4.89
N LEU A 162 6.06 -14.08 6.01
CA LEU A 162 5.81 -14.77 7.28
C LEU A 162 4.43 -14.45 7.85
N GLU A 163 4.03 -13.18 7.86
CA GLU A 163 2.77 -12.75 8.47
C GLU A 163 1.57 -12.96 7.53
N GLY A 164 1.72 -12.65 6.24
CA GLY A 164 0.64 -12.76 5.26
C GLY A 164 0.25 -14.20 4.92
N MET A 165 1.12 -15.17 5.18
CA MET A 165 0.88 -16.59 4.88
C MET A 165 0.47 -17.43 6.11
N ARG A 166 0.24 -16.79 7.26
CA ARG A 166 -0.34 -17.45 8.46
C ARG A 166 -1.84 -17.61 8.35
#